data_AF-A0A947HPJ8-F1
#
_entry.id   AF-A0A947HPJ8-F1
#
_cell.length_a   1.000
_cell.length_b   1.000
_cell.length_c   1.000
_cell.angle_alpha   90.00
_cell.angle_beta   90.00
_cell.angle_gamma   90.00
#
_symmetry.space_group_name_H-M   'P 1'
#
loop_
_entity.id
_entity.type
_entity.pdbx_description
1 polymer ?
#
loop_
_entity_poly.entity_id
_entity_poly.type
_entity_poly.pdbx_seq_one_letter_code
_entity_poly.pdbx_strand_id
1 'polypeptide(L)'
;MSTRDAISQKTPLASTSLVSPAGAGGVVEVEKTRKASVFKGPDGTLLELPADWSLLPPGDPALTRRVKAAGLCWSLSERRGRKVFSQGLLAPTARIERLKRELEVERANPAYQKKLDAGRERRRAEEADYARDFAGEVRGFLAFSKTFEAEEKALARRVADHATPVGSGTVARTERIPIEERAEAAVIAWLRHQTTTYDDMTIPRVKGLRREVRRMLADRSRKVLAAHRVAAGHPATGCALCTALAAPAPAASPTKATKTAELTGRLDTLVATRMARSPAATNAATPRTGAPSANPVEPPARGAAARPLPAPAPTSVPAPRVRRWTDS
;
A
#
# COMPACT_ATOMS: atom_id res chain seq x y z
N MET A 1 -29.92 23.21 -73.51
CA MET A 1 -30.27 21.98 -72.77
C MET A 1 -29.34 21.88 -71.56
N SER A 2 -29.94 21.78 -70.37
CA SER A 2 -29.38 21.42 -69.05
C SER A 2 -28.27 22.30 -68.44
N THR A 3 -28.57 23.20 -67.48
CA THR A 3 -28.67 23.00 -66.00
C THR A 3 -27.37 22.47 -65.37
N ARG A 4 -26.84 22.93 -64.23
CA ARG A 4 -27.22 23.88 -63.16
C ARG A 4 -26.00 23.96 -62.21
N ASP A 5 -25.88 25.06 -61.47
CA ASP A 5 -25.09 25.19 -60.23
C ASP A 5 -25.36 24.07 -59.22
N ALA A 6 -24.35 23.67 -58.45
CA ALA A 6 -24.57 23.14 -57.09
C ALA A 6 -23.29 23.18 -56.23
N ILE A 7 -23.29 24.14 -55.31
CA ILE A 7 -22.61 24.14 -54.01
C ILE A 7 -22.94 22.83 -53.26
N SER A 8 -21.93 22.15 -52.68
CA SER A 8 -22.14 21.09 -51.69
C SER A 8 -21.06 21.20 -50.61
N GLN A 9 -21.30 22.05 -49.61
CA GLN A 9 -21.86 21.69 -48.29
C GLN A 9 -20.95 20.74 -47.49
N LYS A 10 -20.20 21.38 -46.60
CA LYS A 10 -19.45 20.83 -45.48
C LYS A 10 -20.42 20.10 -44.54
N THR A 11 -20.37 18.77 -44.56
CA THR A 11 -21.18 17.91 -43.68
C THR A 11 -20.78 18.14 -42.21
N PRO A 12 -21.71 18.50 -41.30
CA PRO A 12 -21.40 18.54 -39.88
C PRO A 12 -21.35 17.10 -39.35
N LEU A 13 -20.24 16.73 -38.72
CA LEU A 13 -20.16 15.52 -37.92
C LEU A 13 -21.18 15.63 -36.81
N ALA A 14 -22.17 14.74 -36.85
CA ALA A 14 -23.25 14.64 -35.89
C ALA A 14 -22.69 14.57 -34.47
N SER A 15 -23.13 15.50 -33.63
CA SER A 15 -23.15 15.33 -32.18
C SER A 15 -23.89 14.04 -31.87
N THR A 16 -23.12 12.97 -31.65
CA THR A 16 -23.67 11.72 -31.14
C THR A 16 -24.00 11.98 -29.67
N SER A 17 -25.24 12.38 -29.43
CA SER A 17 -25.82 12.46 -28.10
C SER A 17 -25.60 11.14 -27.39
N LEU A 18 -24.70 11.16 -26.40
CA LEU A 18 -24.58 10.07 -25.45
C LEU A 18 -25.93 9.96 -24.75
N VAL A 19 -26.57 8.81 -24.98
CA VAL A 19 -27.70 8.34 -24.18
C VAL A 19 -27.27 8.40 -22.72
N SER A 20 -27.83 9.35 -21.98
CA SER A 20 -27.82 9.35 -20.53
C SER A 20 -28.42 8.03 -20.07
N PRO A 21 -27.70 7.15 -19.34
CA PRO A 21 -28.38 6.14 -18.57
C PRO A 21 -29.18 6.88 -17.50
N ALA A 22 -30.50 6.87 -17.65
CA ALA A 22 -31.42 7.38 -16.66
C ALA A 22 -31.22 6.60 -15.36
N GLY A 23 -30.59 7.25 -14.37
CA GLY A 23 -30.32 6.67 -13.06
C GLY A 23 -29.34 7.54 -12.28
N ALA A 24 -29.78 8.06 -11.13
CA ALA A 24 -28.97 8.85 -10.21
C ALA A 24 -27.59 8.21 -9.95
N GLY A 25 -26.51 8.98 -10.11
CA GLY A 25 -25.17 8.61 -9.63
C GLY A 25 -24.39 7.56 -10.46
N GLY A 26 -24.51 7.54 -11.79
CA GLY A 26 -23.73 6.62 -12.64
C GLY A 26 -22.23 6.94 -12.68
N VAL A 27 -21.39 5.98 -12.27
CA VAL A 27 -19.93 6.01 -12.53
C VAL A 27 -19.65 5.10 -13.72
N VAL A 28 -19.08 5.63 -14.79
CA VAL A 28 -18.63 4.83 -15.95
C VAL A 28 -17.13 4.57 -15.85
N GLU A 29 -16.69 3.32 -15.90
CA GLU A 29 -15.25 3.03 -15.96
C GLU A 29 -14.71 3.24 -17.37
N VAL A 30 -13.60 3.98 -17.49
CA VAL A 30 -12.98 4.27 -18.77
C VAL A 30 -11.47 4.07 -18.72
N GLU A 31 -10.89 3.64 -19.84
CA GLU A 31 -9.44 3.49 -20.02
C GLU A 31 -8.89 4.59 -20.93
N LYS A 32 -7.65 5.03 -20.67
CA LYS A 32 -6.96 5.98 -21.56
C LYS A 32 -6.71 5.35 -22.94
N THR A 33 -6.92 6.13 -23.99
CA THR A 33 -6.43 5.78 -25.33
C THR A 33 -5.16 6.56 -25.68
N ARG A 34 -4.63 6.39 -26.91
CA ARG A 34 -3.48 7.18 -27.40
C ARG A 34 -3.83 8.65 -27.62
N LYS A 35 -5.11 8.99 -27.83
CA LYS A 35 -5.58 10.37 -27.97
C LYS A 35 -6.01 10.89 -26.60
N ALA A 36 -5.55 12.08 -26.22
CA ALA A 36 -5.76 12.63 -24.88
C ALA A 36 -7.25 12.89 -24.53
N SER A 37 -8.08 13.22 -25.52
CA SER A 37 -9.51 13.51 -25.35
C SER A 37 -10.43 12.31 -25.64
N VAL A 38 -9.88 11.14 -25.97
CA VAL A 38 -10.67 9.94 -26.31
C VAL A 38 -10.40 8.84 -25.29
N PHE A 39 -11.46 8.28 -24.75
CA PHE A 39 -11.45 7.25 -23.73
C PHE A 39 -12.16 6.00 -24.21
N LYS A 40 -11.75 4.83 -23.73
CA LYS A 40 -12.39 3.56 -24.07
C LYS A 40 -13.32 3.15 -22.94
N GLY A 41 -14.61 3.03 -23.23
CA GLY A 41 -15.62 2.52 -22.29
C GLY A 41 -15.54 1.00 -22.09
N PRO A 42 -16.35 0.44 -21.17
CA PRO A 42 -16.31 -0.98 -20.82
C PRO A 42 -16.65 -1.89 -22.02
N ASP A 43 -17.57 -1.46 -22.88
CA ASP A 43 -17.99 -2.19 -24.08
C ASP A 43 -17.03 -2.01 -25.26
N GLY A 44 -15.91 -1.32 -25.04
CA GLY A 44 -14.92 -1.01 -26.07
C GLY A 44 -15.24 0.21 -26.93
N THR A 45 -16.40 0.85 -26.71
CA THR A 45 -16.82 2.09 -27.36
C THR A 45 -15.84 3.24 -27.05
N LEU A 46 -15.51 4.03 -28.07
CA LEU A 46 -14.72 5.24 -27.89
C LEU A 46 -15.63 6.40 -27.48
N LEU A 47 -15.31 7.02 -26.34
CA LEU A 47 -16.01 8.15 -25.76
C LEU A 47 -15.11 9.38 -25.85
N GLU A 48 -15.64 10.48 -26.39
CA GLU A 48 -14.93 11.75 -26.40
C GLU A 48 -15.22 12.53 -25.11
N LEU A 49 -14.18 13.14 -24.54
CA LEU A 49 -14.31 13.96 -23.36
C LEU A 49 -15.12 15.23 -23.69
N PRO A 50 -16.24 15.49 -23.01
CA PRO A 50 -16.95 16.74 -23.18
C PRO A 50 -16.06 17.93 -22.79
N ALA A 51 -16.16 19.03 -23.53
CA ALA A 51 -15.28 20.19 -23.38
C ALA A 51 -15.37 20.84 -21.99
N ASP A 52 -16.50 20.70 -21.30
CA ASP A 52 -16.74 21.24 -19.97
C ASP A 52 -16.29 20.31 -18.83
N TRP A 53 -15.68 19.15 -19.14
CA TRP A 53 -15.22 18.18 -18.14
C TRP A 53 -13.73 18.33 -17.83
N SER A 54 -13.39 18.10 -16.56
CA SER A 54 -12.00 18.09 -16.10
C SER A 54 -11.70 16.86 -15.26
N LEU A 55 -10.42 16.52 -15.17
CA LEU A 55 -9.94 15.42 -14.35
C LEU A 55 -9.75 15.91 -12.90
N LEU A 56 -10.52 15.32 -11.99
CA LEU A 56 -10.24 15.35 -10.57
C LEU A 56 -9.18 14.27 -10.25
N PRO A 57 -7.93 14.64 -9.91
CA PRO A 57 -6.91 13.66 -9.56
C PRO A 57 -7.27 12.89 -8.28
N PRO A 58 -6.73 11.68 -8.11
CA PRO A 58 -6.88 10.94 -6.86
C PRO A 58 -6.20 11.70 -5.71
N GLY A 59 -6.82 11.73 -4.52
CA GLY A 59 -6.21 12.35 -3.34
C GLY A 59 -7.18 12.71 -2.24
N ASP A 60 -8.28 13.38 -2.57
CA ASP A 60 -9.31 13.80 -1.60
C ASP A 60 -10.53 12.86 -1.64
N PRO A 61 -10.68 11.96 -0.64
CA PRO A 61 -11.79 11.01 -0.62
C PRO A 61 -13.15 11.69 -0.39
N ALA A 62 -13.18 12.83 0.31
CA ALA A 62 -14.43 13.54 0.57
C ALA A 62 -14.94 14.19 -0.71
N LEU A 63 -14.05 14.86 -1.44
CA LEU A 63 -14.39 15.50 -2.72
C LEU A 63 -14.79 14.48 -3.79
N THR A 64 -14.01 13.41 -3.95
CA THR A 64 -14.32 12.35 -4.93
C THR A 64 -15.67 11.67 -4.63
N ARG A 65 -16.00 11.41 -3.36
CA ARG A 65 -17.32 10.89 -2.97
C ARG A 65 -18.46 11.85 -3.31
N ARG A 66 -18.30 13.15 -3.03
CA ARG A 66 -19.31 14.17 -3.35
C ARG A 66 -19.53 14.32 -4.85
N VAL A 67 -18.46 14.31 -5.64
CA VAL A 67 -18.56 14.40 -7.11
C VAL A 67 -19.31 13.20 -7.70
N LYS A 68 -19.01 11.98 -7.21
CA LYS A 68 -19.73 10.75 -7.61
C LYS A 68 -21.22 10.81 -7.24
N ALA A 69 -21.54 11.28 -6.03
CA ALA A 69 -22.93 11.40 -5.59
C ALA A 69 -23.72 12.47 -6.36
N ALA A 70 -23.06 13.55 -6.78
CA ALA A 70 -23.68 14.68 -7.44
C ALA A 70 -24.02 14.46 -8.93
N GLY A 71 -23.67 13.31 -9.52
CA GLY A 71 -24.15 12.90 -10.84
C GLY A 71 -23.14 12.11 -11.66
N LEU A 72 -23.42 12.01 -12.97
CA LEU A 72 -22.59 11.26 -13.92
C LEU A 72 -21.12 11.69 -13.86
N CYS A 73 -20.23 10.70 -13.81
CA CYS A 73 -18.79 10.88 -13.85
C CYS A 73 -18.10 9.63 -14.43
N TRP A 74 -16.89 9.78 -14.94
CA TRP A 74 -16.09 8.66 -15.46
C TRP A 74 -14.89 8.37 -14.56
N SER A 75 -14.74 7.13 -14.14
CA SER A 75 -13.58 6.67 -13.37
C SER A 75 -12.48 6.26 -14.34
N LEU A 76 -11.37 7.00 -14.34
CA LEU A 76 -10.25 6.75 -15.23
C LEU A 76 -9.30 5.72 -14.64
N SER A 77 -9.12 4.62 -15.35
CA SER A 77 -8.26 3.51 -14.95
C SER A 77 -7.13 3.30 -15.96
N GLU A 78 -5.95 2.93 -15.47
CA GLU A 78 -4.78 2.62 -16.29
C GLU A 78 -4.18 1.28 -15.87
N ARG A 79 -4.15 0.31 -16.78
CA ARG A 79 -3.47 -0.97 -16.56
C ARG A 79 -1.97 -0.80 -16.77
N ARG A 80 -1.17 -1.07 -15.74
CA ARG A 80 0.29 -1.13 -15.81
C ARG A 80 0.77 -2.50 -15.34
N GLY A 81 1.14 -3.34 -16.31
CA GLY A 81 1.46 -4.75 -16.07
C GLY A 81 0.24 -5.53 -15.57
N ARG A 82 0.38 -6.25 -14.43
CA ARG A 82 -0.71 -7.01 -13.80
C ARG A 82 -1.58 -6.17 -12.85
N LYS A 83 -1.34 -4.86 -12.70
CA LYS A 83 -2.04 -3.98 -11.74
C LYS A 83 -2.82 -2.88 -12.47
N VAL A 84 -4.01 -2.57 -11.95
CA VAL A 84 -4.83 -1.43 -12.38
C VAL A 84 -4.56 -0.26 -11.44
N PHE A 85 -4.27 0.91 -12.00
CA PHE A 85 -4.06 2.16 -11.27
C PHE A 85 -5.21 3.11 -11.58
N SER A 86 -5.82 3.70 -10.55
CA SER A 86 -6.79 4.78 -10.74
C SER A 86 -6.04 6.09 -11.01
N GLN A 87 -6.44 6.77 -12.08
CA GLN A 87 -5.90 8.06 -12.51
C GLN A 87 -6.79 9.24 -12.10
N GLY A 88 -7.95 8.99 -11.51
CA GLY A 88 -8.88 10.01 -11.03
C GLY A 88 -10.29 9.86 -11.57
N LEU A 89 -11.06 10.93 -11.47
CA LEU A 89 -12.45 11.00 -11.87
C LEU A 89 -12.66 12.16 -12.85
N LEU A 90 -13.21 11.89 -14.02
CA LEU A 90 -13.64 12.91 -14.97
C LEU A 90 -15.08 13.29 -14.64
N ALA A 91 -15.35 14.58 -14.48
CA ALA A 91 -16.69 15.11 -14.21
C ALA A 91 -16.78 16.57 -14.71
N PRO A 92 -18.00 17.14 -14.81
CA PRO A 92 -18.16 18.54 -15.18
C PRO A 92 -17.32 19.47 -14.29
N THR A 93 -16.56 20.36 -14.92
CA THR A 93 -15.60 21.27 -14.26
C THR A 93 -16.29 22.16 -13.23
N ALA A 94 -17.42 22.75 -13.61
CA ALA A 94 -18.23 23.57 -12.71
C ALA A 94 -18.67 22.81 -11.45
N ARG A 95 -18.95 21.50 -11.57
CA ARG A 95 -19.32 20.65 -10.42
C ARG A 95 -18.12 20.39 -9.52
N ILE A 96 -16.96 20.04 -10.09
CA ILE A 96 -15.72 19.81 -9.33
C ILE A 96 -15.36 21.09 -8.56
N GLU A 97 -15.35 22.24 -9.21
CA GLU A 97 -14.98 23.52 -8.59
C GLU A 97 -15.98 23.98 -7.53
N ARG A 98 -17.28 23.83 -7.78
CA ARG A 98 -18.31 24.16 -6.78
C ARG A 98 -18.13 23.32 -5.52
N LEU A 99 -18.02 21.98 -5.66
CA LEU A 99 -17.83 21.08 -4.53
C LEU A 99 -16.50 21.27 -3.81
N LYS A 100 -15.44 21.67 -4.52
CA LYS A 100 -14.16 22.09 -3.92
C LYS A 100 -14.35 23.30 -3.02
N ARG A 101 -14.96 24.38 -3.53
CA ARG A 101 -15.24 25.60 -2.77
C ARG A 101 -16.10 25.33 -1.54
N GLU A 102 -17.16 24.54 -1.69
CA GLU A 102 -18.02 24.13 -0.56
C GLU A 102 -17.22 23.38 0.52
N LEU A 103 -16.34 22.46 0.13
CA LEU A 103 -15.46 21.73 1.05
C LEU A 103 -14.43 22.63 1.74
N GLU A 104 -13.89 23.61 1.03
CA GLU A 104 -12.94 24.58 1.59
C GLU A 104 -13.61 25.43 2.68
N VAL A 105 -14.83 25.92 2.43
CA VAL A 105 -15.62 26.66 3.43
C VAL A 105 -15.92 25.78 4.65
N GLU A 106 -16.32 24.53 4.44
CA GLU A 106 -16.56 23.58 5.54
C GLU A 106 -15.30 23.32 6.36
N ARG A 107 -14.14 23.15 5.72
CA ARG A 107 -12.85 22.92 6.38
C ARG A 107 -12.34 24.14 7.13
N ALA A 108 -12.62 25.34 6.62
CA ALA A 108 -12.26 26.59 7.28
C ALA A 108 -13.09 26.85 8.56
N ASN A 109 -14.21 26.15 8.74
CA ASN A 109 -15.04 26.30 9.92
C ASN A 109 -14.34 25.76 11.19
N PRO A 110 -14.07 26.58 12.22
CA PRO A 110 -13.45 26.13 13.46
C PRO A 110 -14.24 25.03 14.19
N ALA A 111 -15.57 25.04 14.08
CA ALA A 111 -16.41 24.00 14.67
C ALA A 111 -16.20 22.64 14.01
N TYR A 112 -15.94 22.61 12.69
CA TYR A 112 -15.59 21.39 11.96
C TYR A 112 -14.25 20.83 12.45
N GLN A 113 -13.23 21.68 12.57
CA GLN A 113 -11.92 21.28 13.07
C GLN A 113 -12.00 20.75 14.51
N LYS A 114 -12.72 21.44 15.40
CA LYS A 114 -12.95 21.00 16.79
C LYS A 114 -13.61 19.62 16.85
N LYS A 115 -14.57 19.34 15.95
CA LYS A 115 -15.22 18.02 15.86
C LYS A 115 -14.25 16.94 15.40
N LEU A 116 -13.36 17.24 14.45
CA LEU A 116 -12.32 16.30 14.01
C LEU A 116 -11.31 16.00 15.12
N ASP A 117 -10.87 17.02 15.87
CA ASP A 117 -9.98 16.87 17.01
C ASP A 117 -10.63 16.02 18.11
N ALA A 118 -11.86 16.34 18.51
CA ALA A 118 -12.62 15.53 19.46
C ALA A 118 -12.76 14.06 18.99
N GLY A 119 -13.00 13.84 17.70
CA GLY A 119 -13.06 12.50 17.11
C GLY A 119 -11.70 11.78 17.04
N ARG A 120 -10.58 12.51 16.96
CA ARG A 120 -9.22 11.94 17.09
C ARG A 120 -8.95 11.54 18.52
N GLU A 121 -9.23 12.41 19.48
CA GLU A 121 -9.04 12.12 20.90
C GLU A 121 -9.89 10.95 21.36
N ARG A 122 -11.16 10.89 20.95
CA ARG A 122 -12.02 9.74 21.28
C ARG A 122 -11.43 8.43 20.74
N ARG A 123 -10.97 8.39 19.49
CA ARG A 123 -10.34 7.20 18.92
C ARG A 123 -9.01 6.84 19.58
N ARG A 124 -8.23 7.84 20.02
CA ARG A 124 -7.01 7.62 20.81
C ARG A 124 -7.35 6.98 22.16
N ALA A 125 -8.40 7.46 22.82
CA ALA A 125 -8.90 6.86 24.06
C ALA A 125 -9.38 5.43 23.83
N GLU A 126 -10.24 5.19 22.83
CA GLU A 126 -10.72 3.85 22.45
C GLU A 126 -9.54 2.90 22.13
N GLU A 127 -8.50 3.37 21.43
CA GLU A 127 -7.29 2.59 21.17
C GLU A 127 -6.50 2.30 22.45
N ALA A 128 -6.35 3.28 23.35
CA ALA A 128 -5.67 3.09 24.62
C ALA A 128 -6.42 2.12 25.53
N ASP A 129 -7.76 2.14 25.52
CA ASP A 129 -8.61 1.22 26.28
C ASP A 129 -8.44 -0.19 25.75
N TYR A 130 -8.58 -0.37 24.44
CA TYR A 130 -8.35 -1.65 23.77
C TYR A 130 -6.91 -2.18 24.02
N ALA A 131 -5.90 -1.32 24.03
CA ALA A 131 -4.53 -1.72 24.33
C ALA A 131 -4.37 -2.23 25.78
N ARG A 132 -5.10 -1.66 26.74
CA ARG A 132 -5.11 -2.14 28.13
C ARG A 132 -5.81 -3.49 28.24
N ASP A 133 -6.97 -3.66 27.62
CA ASP A 133 -7.70 -4.93 27.62
C ASP A 133 -6.84 -6.03 26.97
N PHE A 134 -6.25 -5.74 25.83
CA PHE A 134 -5.35 -6.66 25.13
C PHE A 134 -4.11 -7.00 25.97
N ALA A 135 -3.53 -6.04 26.70
CA ALA A 135 -2.45 -6.33 27.63
C ALA A 135 -2.91 -7.24 28.79
N GLY A 136 -4.15 -7.09 29.25
CA GLY A 136 -4.78 -8.00 30.22
C GLY A 136 -4.83 -9.44 29.71
N GLU A 137 -5.31 -9.65 28.48
CA GLU A 137 -5.34 -10.96 27.83
C GLU A 137 -3.94 -11.56 27.63
N VAL A 138 -2.97 -10.71 27.27
CA VAL A 138 -1.57 -11.14 27.20
C VAL A 138 -1.08 -11.61 28.56
N ARG A 139 -1.36 -10.89 29.65
CA ARG A 139 -1.00 -11.35 31.00
C ARG A 139 -1.68 -12.66 31.36
N GLY A 140 -2.97 -12.80 31.04
CA GLY A 140 -3.71 -14.05 31.21
C GLY A 140 -3.04 -15.24 30.51
N PHE A 141 -2.56 -15.04 29.28
CA PHE A 141 -1.80 -16.04 28.55
C PHE A 141 -0.39 -16.30 29.13
N LEU A 142 0.33 -15.25 29.56
CA LEU A 142 1.67 -15.39 30.13
C LEU A 142 1.62 -16.21 31.42
N ALA A 143 0.69 -15.89 32.33
CA ALA A 143 0.44 -16.59 33.59
C ALA A 143 1.74 -16.80 34.39
N PHE A 144 2.53 -15.75 34.54
CA PHE A 144 3.82 -15.84 35.23
C PHE A 144 3.64 -16.01 36.73
N SER A 145 4.62 -16.63 37.39
CA SER A 145 4.63 -16.71 38.84
C SER A 145 4.80 -15.32 39.45
N LYS A 146 4.41 -15.14 40.72
CA LYS A 146 4.53 -13.86 41.42
C LYS A 146 5.96 -13.31 41.43
N THR A 147 6.97 -14.20 41.40
CA THR A 147 8.38 -13.82 41.30
C THR A 147 8.69 -13.02 40.03
N PHE A 148 7.97 -13.29 38.93
CA PHE A 148 8.19 -12.69 37.61
C PHE A 148 7.06 -11.72 37.20
N GLU A 149 6.31 -11.18 38.18
CA GLU A 149 5.18 -10.28 37.89
C GLU A 149 5.63 -8.99 37.18
N ALA A 150 6.84 -8.51 37.46
CA ALA A 150 7.41 -7.33 36.81
C ALA A 150 7.68 -7.59 35.32
N GLU A 151 8.28 -8.74 35.00
CA GLU A 151 8.57 -9.19 33.64
C GLU A 151 7.28 -9.44 32.87
N GLU A 152 6.25 -10.00 33.51
CA GLU A 152 4.94 -10.21 32.91
C GLU A 152 4.32 -8.88 32.47
N LYS A 153 4.27 -7.89 33.37
CA LYS A 153 3.73 -6.56 33.08
C LYS A 153 4.53 -5.87 31.98
N ALA A 154 5.86 -5.95 32.02
CA ALA A 154 6.72 -5.37 31.02
C ALA A 154 6.53 -5.99 29.63
N LEU A 155 6.48 -7.33 29.56
CA LEU A 155 6.26 -8.05 28.31
C LEU A 155 4.87 -7.76 27.74
N ALA A 156 3.83 -7.83 28.58
CA ALA A 156 2.46 -7.54 28.15
C ALA A 156 2.31 -6.13 27.58
N ARG A 157 2.94 -5.13 28.23
CA ARG A 157 2.94 -3.77 27.74
C ARG A 157 3.62 -3.65 26.37
N ARG A 158 4.81 -4.23 26.21
CA ARG A 158 5.56 -4.18 24.94
C ARG A 158 4.82 -4.88 23.80
N VAL A 159 4.18 -6.02 24.08
CA VAL A 159 3.38 -6.74 23.09
C VAL A 159 2.16 -5.91 22.69
N ALA A 160 1.44 -5.31 23.65
CA ALA A 160 0.30 -4.46 23.37
C ALA A 160 0.68 -3.21 22.57
N ASP A 161 1.73 -2.50 22.98
CA ASP A 161 2.23 -1.30 22.27
C ASP A 161 2.65 -1.58 20.83
N HIS A 162 3.15 -2.79 20.56
CA HIS A 162 3.51 -3.20 19.20
C HIS A 162 2.31 -3.66 18.38
N ALA A 163 1.37 -4.40 18.99
CA ALA A 163 0.33 -5.12 18.25
C ALA A 163 -0.95 -4.30 18.05
N THR A 164 -1.35 -3.49 19.02
CA THR A 164 -2.65 -2.79 18.99
C THR A 164 -2.74 -1.56 18.10
N PRO A 165 -1.67 -0.81 17.74
CA PRO A 165 -1.82 0.36 16.87
C PRO A 165 -2.44 0.03 15.51
N VAL A 166 -3.31 0.92 15.00
CA VAL A 166 -3.89 0.76 13.66
C VAL A 166 -2.78 0.71 12.60
N GLY A 167 -2.79 -0.36 11.79
CA GLY A 167 -1.80 -0.56 10.72
C GLY A 167 -0.48 -1.20 11.16
N SER A 168 -0.41 -1.75 12.38
CA SER A 168 0.76 -2.49 12.90
C SER A 168 1.15 -3.72 12.07
N GLY A 169 0.25 -4.23 11.23
CA GLY A 169 0.47 -5.45 10.45
C GLY A 169 0.38 -6.74 11.28
N THR A 170 -0.16 -6.66 12.50
CA THR A 170 -0.37 -7.80 13.40
C THR A 170 -1.81 -8.30 13.38
N VAL A 171 -2.04 -9.42 14.06
CA VAL A 171 -3.37 -10.04 14.15
C VAL A 171 -4.26 -9.44 15.23
N ALA A 172 -3.78 -8.52 16.08
CA ALA A 172 -4.48 -8.08 17.30
C ALA A 172 -5.93 -7.64 17.04
N ARG A 173 -6.20 -6.89 15.96
CA ARG A 173 -7.53 -6.35 15.65
C ARG A 173 -8.37 -7.23 14.71
N THR A 174 -8.04 -8.51 14.55
CA THR A 174 -8.77 -9.40 13.64
C THR A 174 -10.08 -9.89 14.26
N GLU A 175 -11.23 -9.49 13.72
CA GLU A 175 -12.55 -9.84 14.26
C GLU A 175 -12.84 -11.35 14.33
N ARG A 176 -12.31 -12.15 13.40
CA ARG A 176 -12.63 -13.59 13.29
C ARG A 176 -11.96 -14.48 14.35
N ILE A 177 -10.95 -13.98 15.04
CA ILE A 177 -10.12 -14.76 15.98
C ILE A 177 -10.44 -14.25 17.38
N PRO A 178 -10.71 -15.11 18.38
CA PRO A 178 -10.88 -14.68 19.78
C PRO A 178 -9.70 -13.84 20.28
N ILE A 179 -9.94 -12.93 21.25
CA ILE A 179 -8.90 -12.00 21.71
C ILE A 179 -7.71 -12.73 22.36
N GLU A 180 -7.99 -13.84 23.01
CA GLU A 180 -7.08 -14.73 23.71
C GLU A 180 -6.10 -15.38 22.71
N GLU A 181 -6.63 -15.93 21.62
CA GLU A 181 -5.82 -16.52 20.54
C GLU A 181 -4.94 -15.45 19.85
N ARG A 182 -5.45 -14.23 19.71
CA ARG A 182 -4.67 -13.10 19.17
C ARG A 182 -3.57 -12.67 20.13
N ALA A 183 -3.83 -12.69 21.43
CA ALA A 183 -2.85 -12.39 22.47
C ALA A 183 -1.72 -13.42 22.47
N GLU A 184 -2.03 -14.72 22.45
CA GLU A 184 -1.02 -15.78 22.30
C GLU A 184 -0.19 -15.58 21.03
N ALA A 185 -0.85 -15.41 19.88
CA ALA A 185 -0.17 -15.25 18.60
C ALA A 185 0.75 -14.01 18.59
N ALA A 186 0.32 -12.91 19.23
CA ALA A 186 1.11 -11.69 19.37
C ALA A 186 2.35 -11.90 20.25
N VAL A 187 2.21 -12.59 21.39
CA VAL A 187 3.34 -12.93 22.27
C VAL A 187 4.35 -13.81 21.55
N ILE A 188 3.90 -14.88 20.90
CA ILE A 188 4.79 -15.79 20.17
C ILE A 188 5.49 -15.08 19.01
N ALA A 189 4.77 -14.21 18.29
CA ALA A 189 5.37 -13.38 17.26
C ALA A 189 6.42 -12.43 17.83
N TRP A 190 6.11 -11.71 18.91
CA TRP A 190 7.02 -10.78 19.57
C TRP A 190 8.30 -11.51 20.02
N LEU A 191 8.16 -12.63 20.73
CA LEU A 191 9.31 -13.44 21.18
C LEU A 191 10.17 -13.90 20.01
N ARG A 192 9.56 -14.34 18.91
CA ARG A 192 10.30 -14.75 17.72
C ARG A 192 11.16 -13.61 17.16
N HIS A 193 10.63 -12.39 17.12
CA HIS A 193 11.37 -11.23 16.62
C HIS A 193 12.44 -10.73 17.61
N GLN A 194 12.23 -10.90 18.91
CA GLN A 194 13.11 -10.30 19.93
C GLN A 194 14.16 -11.26 20.49
N THR A 195 13.91 -12.58 20.47
CA THR A 195 14.75 -13.57 21.17
C THR A 195 15.42 -14.55 20.20
N THR A 196 15.21 -14.39 18.89
CA THR A 196 15.76 -15.29 17.87
C THR A 196 16.27 -14.51 16.66
N THR A 197 17.12 -15.11 15.85
CA THR A 197 17.63 -14.52 14.58
C THR A 197 16.62 -14.66 13.42
N TYR A 198 15.33 -14.74 13.73
CA TYR A 198 14.29 -15.05 12.75
C TYR A 198 14.24 -14.07 11.58
N ASP A 199 14.48 -12.78 11.84
CA ASP A 199 14.41 -11.75 10.79
C ASP A 199 15.56 -11.85 9.78
N ASP A 200 16.72 -12.35 10.20
CA ASP A 200 17.91 -12.52 9.35
C ASP A 200 18.06 -13.95 8.80
N MET A 201 17.19 -14.87 9.24
CA MET A 201 17.26 -16.28 8.84
C MET A 201 16.83 -16.46 7.38
N THR A 202 17.71 -17.05 6.58
CA THR A 202 17.38 -17.44 5.20
C THR A 202 16.65 -18.79 5.19
N ILE A 203 15.35 -18.77 4.86
CA ILE A 203 14.53 -19.97 4.73
C ILE A 203 14.37 -20.31 3.24
N PRO A 204 14.80 -21.50 2.78
CA PRO A 204 14.60 -21.96 1.41
C PRO A 204 13.13 -21.92 0.99
N ARG A 205 12.87 -21.63 -0.30
CA ARG A 205 11.50 -21.53 -0.86
C ARG A 205 10.90 -22.91 -1.17
N VAL A 206 10.98 -23.82 -0.21
CA VAL A 206 10.36 -25.15 -0.27
C VAL A 206 8.96 -25.07 0.32
N LYS A 207 7.98 -25.71 -0.33
CA LYS A 207 6.58 -25.72 0.11
C LYS A 207 6.51 -26.26 1.55
N GLY A 208 5.96 -25.45 2.46
CA GLY A 208 5.74 -25.83 3.87
C GLY A 208 6.87 -25.49 4.84
N LEU A 209 8.11 -25.38 4.38
CA LEU A 209 9.29 -25.21 5.26
C LEU A 209 9.20 -23.98 6.16
N ARG A 210 8.75 -22.84 5.64
CA ARG A 210 8.56 -21.62 6.45
C ARG A 210 7.55 -21.81 7.58
N ARG A 211 6.50 -22.61 7.37
CA ARG A 211 5.50 -22.89 8.41
C ARG A 211 6.11 -23.77 9.50
N GLU A 212 6.92 -24.74 9.09
CA GLU A 212 7.62 -25.64 10.02
C GLU A 212 8.63 -24.90 10.90
N VAL A 213 9.49 -24.07 10.30
CA VAL A 213 10.42 -23.21 11.06
C VAL A 213 9.67 -22.32 12.04
N ARG A 214 8.54 -21.73 11.63
CA ARG A 214 7.70 -20.92 12.52
C ARG A 214 7.10 -21.71 13.69
N ARG A 215 6.70 -22.97 13.48
CA ARG A 215 6.20 -23.85 14.55
C ARG A 215 7.31 -24.17 15.55
N MET A 216 8.49 -24.59 15.06
CA MET A 216 9.64 -24.88 15.91
C MET A 216 10.04 -23.67 16.77
N LEU A 217 10.07 -22.47 16.18
CA LEU A 217 10.37 -21.23 16.92
C LEU A 217 9.28 -20.91 17.95
N ALA A 218 8.01 -21.14 17.63
CA ALA A 218 6.92 -20.98 18.58
C ALA A 218 7.07 -21.93 19.78
N ASP A 219 7.45 -23.19 19.55
CA ASP A 219 7.67 -24.15 20.63
C ASP A 219 8.85 -23.76 21.52
N ARG A 220 9.93 -23.22 20.94
CA ARG A 220 11.03 -22.64 21.71
C ARG A 220 10.57 -21.44 22.56
N SER A 221 9.76 -20.55 21.99
CA SER A 221 9.18 -19.42 22.73
C SER A 221 8.33 -19.91 23.91
N ARG A 222 7.49 -20.93 23.73
CA ARG A 222 6.69 -21.52 24.82
C ARG A 222 7.54 -22.10 25.95
N LYS A 223 8.68 -22.74 25.63
CA LYS A 223 9.62 -23.23 26.65
C LYS A 223 10.23 -22.09 27.47
N VAL A 224 10.58 -20.98 26.83
CA VAL A 224 11.06 -19.78 27.54
C VAL A 224 9.98 -19.23 28.47
N LEU A 225 8.74 -19.14 28.01
CA LEU A 225 7.61 -18.69 28.84
C LEU A 225 7.35 -19.63 30.02
N ALA A 226 7.40 -20.94 29.81
CA ALA A 226 7.17 -21.93 30.85
C ALA A 226 8.12 -21.78 32.05
N ALA A 227 9.38 -21.40 31.81
CA ALA A 227 10.36 -21.16 32.89
C ALA A 227 9.94 -20.03 33.85
N HIS A 228 9.14 -19.05 33.38
CA HIS A 228 8.67 -17.91 34.18
C HIS A 228 7.32 -18.19 34.87
N ARG A 229 6.66 -19.31 34.56
CA ARG A 229 5.41 -19.72 35.21
C ARG A 229 5.63 -20.42 36.56
N VAL A 230 6.85 -20.87 36.81
CA VAL A 230 7.26 -21.49 38.07
C VAL A 230 7.92 -20.43 38.96
N ALA A 231 7.82 -20.56 40.28
CA ALA A 231 8.46 -19.64 41.23
C ALA A 231 10.00 -19.83 41.32
N ALA A 232 10.53 -20.90 40.72
CA ALA A 232 11.96 -21.17 40.65
C ALA A 232 12.62 -20.10 39.78
N GLY A 233 13.39 -19.22 40.42
CA GLY A 233 14.15 -18.18 39.74
C GLY A 233 15.20 -18.77 38.78
N HIS A 234 15.58 -18.00 37.77
CA HIS A 234 16.71 -18.30 36.91
C HIS A 234 17.55 -17.03 36.68
N PRO A 235 18.86 -17.16 36.41
CA PRO A 235 19.70 -15.99 36.15
C PRO A 235 19.24 -15.24 34.90
N ALA A 236 19.05 -13.92 35.03
CA ALA A 236 18.58 -13.06 33.94
C ALA A 236 19.52 -13.04 32.73
N THR A 237 20.83 -13.18 32.95
CA THR A 237 21.87 -13.19 31.91
C THR A 237 21.82 -14.42 31.01
N GLY A 238 21.26 -15.53 31.48
CA GLY A 238 21.06 -16.76 30.70
C GLY A 238 19.70 -16.83 30.00
N CYS A 239 18.79 -15.90 30.29
CA CYS A 239 17.43 -15.90 29.75
C CYS A 239 17.29 -14.87 28.64
N ALA A 240 17.02 -15.34 27.42
CA ALA A 240 16.80 -14.48 26.26
C ALA A 240 15.62 -13.51 26.45
N LEU A 241 14.57 -13.91 27.18
CA LEU A 241 13.45 -13.02 27.48
C LEU A 241 13.87 -11.91 28.45
N CYS A 242 14.54 -12.22 29.56
CA CYS A 242 15.01 -11.21 30.51
C CYS A 242 15.97 -10.22 29.83
N THR A 243 16.86 -10.72 28.98
CA THR A 243 17.79 -9.88 28.21
C THR A 243 17.02 -8.96 27.25
N ALA A 244 16.04 -9.48 26.52
CA ALA A 244 15.20 -8.68 25.64
C ALA A 244 14.37 -7.63 26.40
N LEU A 245 13.89 -7.96 27.61
CA LEU A 245 13.16 -7.01 28.48
C LEU A 245 14.08 -5.95 29.11
N ALA A 246 15.34 -6.27 29.36
CA ALA A 246 16.32 -5.29 29.85
C ALA A 246 16.76 -4.30 28.75
N ALA A 247 16.72 -4.70 27.48
CA ALA A 247 17.01 -3.80 26.37
C ALA A 247 15.99 -2.65 26.32
N PRO A 248 16.44 -1.41 26.02
CA PRO A 248 15.52 -0.29 25.82
C PRO A 248 14.56 -0.63 24.68
N ALA A 249 13.27 -0.32 24.86
CA ALA A 249 12.28 -0.58 23.83
C ALA A 249 12.73 0.12 22.53
N PRO A 250 12.80 -0.59 21.39
CA PRO A 250 13.11 0.06 20.13
C PRO A 250 12.05 1.13 19.87
N ALA A 251 12.50 2.36 19.57
CA ALA A 251 11.61 3.45 19.21
C ALA A 251 10.63 2.95 18.14
N ALA A 252 9.33 3.17 18.39
CA ALA A 252 8.25 2.71 17.53
C ALA A 252 8.63 2.91 16.05
N SER A 253 8.64 1.81 15.28
CA SER A 253 9.01 1.86 13.88
C SER A 253 8.19 2.94 13.18
N PRO A 254 8.81 3.84 12.39
CA PRO A 254 8.10 4.95 11.79
C PRO A 254 6.93 4.40 10.99
N THR A 255 5.72 4.80 11.38
CA THR A 255 4.51 4.53 10.62
C THR A 255 4.74 5.04 9.19
N LYS A 256 4.08 4.43 8.20
CA LYS A 256 4.22 4.84 6.78
C LYS A 256 4.08 6.36 6.59
N ALA A 257 3.28 7.03 7.42
CA ALA A 257 3.11 8.48 7.46
C ALA A 257 4.42 9.25 7.72
N THR A 258 5.25 8.80 8.66
CA THR A 258 6.52 9.45 9.02
C THR A 258 7.56 9.31 7.89
N LYS A 259 7.60 8.15 7.23
CA LYS A 259 8.43 7.95 6.03
C LYS A 259 7.98 8.84 4.86
N THR A 260 6.68 9.03 4.68
CA THR A 260 6.16 9.94 3.65
C THR A 260 6.57 11.37 3.96
N ALA A 261 6.39 11.86 5.19
CA ALA A 261 6.76 13.22 5.59
C ALA A 261 8.26 13.50 5.45
N GLU A 262 9.12 12.54 5.79
CA GLU A 262 10.57 12.65 5.62
C GLU A 262 10.98 12.66 4.13
N LEU A 263 10.27 11.92 3.28
CA LEU A 263 10.44 11.98 1.83
C LEU A 263 9.98 13.32 1.24
N THR A 264 8.85 13.85 1.70
CA THR A 264 8.33 15.16 1.23
C THR A 264 9.29 16.28 1.60
N GLY A 265 9.78 16.32 2.85
CA GLY A 265 10.77 17.30 3.28
C GLY A 265 12.09 17.24 2.50
N ARG A 266 12.55 16.03 2.14
CA ARG A 266 13.72 15.85 1.26
C ARG A 266 13.46 16.31 -0.18
N LEU A 267 12.26 16.11 -0.71
CA LEU A 267 11.84 16.61 -2.02
C LEU A 267 11.73 18.14 -2.05
N ASP A 268 11.15 18.75 -1.04
CA ASP A 268 11.02 20.21 -0.93
C ASP A 268 12.41 20.88 -0.85
N THR A 269 13.36 20.26 -0.13
CA THR A 269 14.75 20.74 -0.04
C THR A 269 15.49 20.61 -1.38
N LEU A 270 15.27 19.52 -2.13
CA LEU A 270 15.84 19.33 -3.47
C LEU A 270 15.26 20.30 -4.50
N VAL A 271 13.96 20.58 -4.44
CA VAL A 271 13.29 21.55 -5.31
C VAL A 271 13.77 22.97 -5.01
N ALA A 272 13.90 23.35 -3.74
CA ALA A 272 14.46 24.65 -3.34
C ALA A 272 15.92 24.83 -3.80
N THR A 273 16.75 23.79 -3.66
CA THR A 273 18.15 23.80 -4.12
C THR A 273 18.28 23.90 -5.64
N ARG A 274 17.33 23.31 -6.39
CA ARG A 274 17.27 23.39 -7.85
C ARG A 274 16.78 24.76 -8.34
N MET A 275 15.84 25.37 -7.63
CA MET A 275 15.34 26.73 -7.90
C MET A 275 16.42 27.79 -7.65
N ALA A 276 17.25 27.63 -6.62
CA ALA A 276 18.36 28.53 -6.30
C ALA A 276 19.55 28.43 -7.28
N ARG A 277 19.62 27.39 -8.12
CA ARG A 277 20.71 27.15 -9.09
C ARG A 277 20.32 27.43 -10.55
N SER A 278 19.19 28.09 -10.81
CA SER A 278 18.78 28.43 -12.17
C SER A 278 19.32 29.82 -12.54
N PRO A 279 20.38 29.95 -13.37
CA PRO A 279 20.81 31.26 -13.84
C PRO A 279 19.79 31.79 -14.85
N ALA A 280 19.34 33.02 -14.64
CA ALA A 280 18.57 33.78 -15.61
C ALA A 280 19.41 33.96 -16.89
N ALA A 281 19.00 33.29 -17.97
CA ALA A 281 19.63 33.43 -19.28
C ALA A 281 19.06 34.69 -19.97
N THR A 282 19.80 35.78 -19.91
CA THR A 282 19.60 36.95 -20.77
C THR A 282 20.11 36.62 -22.17
N ASN A 283 19.24 36.77 -23.17
CA ASN A 283 19.55 36.58 -24.58
C ASN A 283 20.63 37.55 -25.07
N ALA A 284 21.67 37.04 -25.73
CA ALA A 284 22.46 37.80 -26.68
C ALA A 284 22.94 36.86 -27.80
N ALA A 285 22.40 37.08 -29.00
CA ALA A 285 22.77 36.40 -30.22
C ALA A 285 24.05 37.00 -30.81
N THR A 286 24.97 36.16 -31.28
CA THR A 286 25.90 36.49 -32.38
C THR A 286 26.35 35.19 -33.06
N PRO A 287 26.38 35.11 -34.41
CA PRO A 287 26.71 33.89 -35.14
C PRO A 287 28.20 33.83 -35.51
N ARG A 288 28.77 32.62 -35.60
CA ARG A 288 29.97 32.39 -36.41
C ARG A 288 30.16 30.92 -36.82
N THR A 289 29.88 30.71 -38.10
CA THR A 289 30.60 29.94 -39.13
C THR A 289 31.77 29.03 -38.70
N GLY A 290 31.75 27.77 -39.15
CA GLY A 290 32.92 26.89 -39.20
C GLY A 290 32.55 25.41 -39.36
N ALA A 291 32.65 24.88 -40.58
CA ALA A 291 32.42 23.47 -40.94
C ALA A 291 33.71 22.61 -40.72
N PRO A 292 33.77 21.35 -41.18
CA PRO A 292 33.69 20.15 -40.34
C PRO A 292 35.03 19.38 -40.26
N SER A 293 35.23 18.56 -39.21
CA SER A 293 36.33 17.58 -39.19
C SER A 293 35.78 16.20 -38.90
N ALA A 294 35.95 15.32 -39.89
CA ALA A 294 35.71 13.90 -39.86
C ALA A 294 36.63 13.18 -38.87
N ASN A 295 36.15 12.07 -38.31
CA ASN A 295 36.94 10.86 -38.12
C ASN A 295 36.03 9.63 -37.87
N PRO A 296 36.51 8.42 -38.18
CA PRO A 296 35.70 7.39 -38.81
C PRO A 296 35.22 6.30 -37.86
N VAL A 297 34.18 5.62 -38.32
CA VAL A 297 33.64 4.37 -37.79
C VAL A 297 34.50 3.21 -38.26
N GLU A 298 34.92 2.33 -37.35
CA GLU A 298 35.35 0.96 -37.67
C GLU A 298 34.56 -0.08 -36.85
N PRO A 299 34.42 -1.32 -37.39
CA PRO A 299 33.26 -2.19 -37.18
C PRO A 299 33.48 -3.32 -36.14
N PRO A 300 32.42 -4.06 -35.75
CA PRO A 300 32.49 -5.06 -34.68
C PRO A 300 33.09 -6.39 -35.14
N ALA A 301 33.95 -6.96 -34.30
CA ALA A 301 34.48 -8.32 -34.43
C ALA A 301 33.38 -9.37 -34.14
N ARG A 302 33.28 -10.35 -35.04
CA ARG A 302 32.46 -11.56 -34.93
C ARG A 302 33.15 -12.62 -34.07
N GLY A 303 32.33 -13.40 -33.35
CA GLY A 303 32.51 -14.85 -33.29
C GLY A 303 32.90 -15.46 -31.94
N ALA A 304 31.93 -16.09 -31.27
CA ALA A 304 32.14 -17.37 -30.59
C ALA A 304 30.78 -18.08 -30.43
N ALA A 305 30.65 -19.22 -31.08
CA ALA A 305 29.46 -20.06 -31.11
C ALA A 305 29.22 -20.75 -29.77
N ALA A 306 27.97 -20.71 -29.30
CA ALA A 306 27.51 -21.48 -28.15
C ALA A 306 27.27 -22.95 -28.52
N ARG A 307 27.88 -23.88 -27.78
CA ARG A 307 27.55 -25.32 -27.85
C ARG A 307 26.23 -25.58 -27.08
N PRO A 308 25.30 -26.37 -27.62
CA PRO A 308 24.08 -26.75 -26.90
C PRO A 308 24.36 -27.84 -25.85
N LEU A 309 23.78 -27.68 -24.67
CA LEU A 309 23.77 -28.67 -23.59
C LEU A 309 22.74 -29.80 -23.88
N PRO A 310 23.01 -31.05 -23.47
CA PRO A 310 22.10 -32.18 -23.72
C PRO A 310 20.87 -32.16 -22.79
N ALA A 311 19.73 -32.60 -23.32
CA ALA A 311 18.45 -32.71 -22.62
C ALA A 311 18.44 -33.85 -21.58
N PRO A 312 17.77 -33.67 -20.42
CA PRO A 312 17.60 -34.74 -19.44
C PRO A 312 16.48 -35.72 -19.83
N ALA A 313 16.74 -37.01 -19.58
CA ALA A 313 15.82 -38.13 -19.81
C ALA A 313 14.60 -38.12 -18.86
N PRO A 314 13.45 -38.72 -19.25
CA PRO A 314 12.23 -38.73 -18.44
C PRO A 314 12.31 -39.74 -17.29
N THR A 315 12.24 -39.26 -16.06
CA THR A 315 12.02 -40.09 -14.86
C THR A 315 10.54 -40.44 -14.72
N SER A 316 10.24 -41.73 -14.73
CA SER A 316 8.93 -42.33 -14.45
C SER A 316 8.50 -42.07 -13.01
N VAL A 317 7.34 -41.44 -12.82
CA VAL A 317 6.68 -41.24 -11.51
C VAL A 317 5.74 -42.43 -11.24
N PRO A 318 5.91 -43.20 -10.15
CA PRO A 318 4.91 -44.19 -9.76
C PRO A 318 3.69 -43.52 -9.10
N ALA A 319 2.49 -43.98 -9.49
CA ALA A 319 1.20 -43.47 -9.02
C ALA A 319 0.96 -43.70 -7.51
N PRO A 320 0.29 -42.77 -6.81
CA PRO A 320 -0.01 -42.92 -5.39
C PRO A 320 -1.14 -43.94 -5.13
N ARG A 321 -0.87 -44.91 -4.25
CA ARG A 321 -1.87 -45.86 -3.71
C ARG A 321 -2.87 -45.12 -2.82
N VAL A 322 -4.15 -45.20 -3.19
CA VAL A 322 -5.29 -44.76 -2.39
C VAL A 322 -5.48 -45.74 -1.22
N ARG A 323 -5.31 -45.29 0.03
CA ARG A 323 -5.76 -46.05 1.21
C ARG A 323 -7.17 -45.62 1.58
N ARG A 324 -8.08 -46.60 1.49
CA ARG A 324 -9.47 -46.58 1.95
C ARG A 324 -9.45 -46.48 3.48
N TRP A 325 -10.12 -45.47 4.04
CA TRP A 325 -10.47 -45.42 5.46
C TRP A 325 -11.75 -46.25 5.64
N THR A 326 -11.72 -47.20 6.56
CA THR A 326 -12.90 -47.92 7.07
C THR A 326 -13.14 -47.48 8.50
N ASP A 327 -14.41 -47.22 8.79
CA ASP A 327 -14.96 -46.83 10.09
C ASP A 327 -14.67 -47.83 11.19
N SER A 328 -14.33 -47.31 12.38
CA SER A 328 -14.71 -47.78 13.73
C SER A 328 -14.24 -46.76 14.76
#